data_AF-A0A1F6VHJ0-F1
#
_entry.id   AF-A0A1F6VHJ0-F1
#
_cell.length_a   1.000
_cell.length_b   1.000
_cell.length_c   1.000
_cell.angle_alpha   90.00
_cell.angle_beta   90.00
_cell.angle_gamma   90.00
#
_symmetry.space_group_name_H-M   'P 1'
#
loop_
_entity.id
_entity.type
_entity.pdbx_description
1 polymer ?
#
loop_
_entity_poly.entity_id
_entity_poly.type
_entity_poly.pdbx_seq_one_letter_code
_entity_poly.pdbx_strand_id
1 'polypeptide(L)'
;MPALSSADHSVSPPVVSIPRDYNAAHDSIERNLIGGRADKVVYHDTDGCYTFGQLAERVNRFANALVRLGLQSEFASHRFEPCAIAEVGDG
;
A
#
# COMPACT_ATOMS: atom_id res chain seq x y z
N MET A 1 1.32 -9.75 8.21
CA MET A 1 1.65 -8.53 7.45
C MET A 1 0.61 -8.37 6.34
N PRO A 2 0.17 -7.15 6.01
CA PRO A 2 -0.81 -6.93 4.94
C PRO A 2 -0.31 -7.55 3.64
N ALA A 3 -1.22 -8.13 2.86
CA ALA A 3 -0.86 -8.84 1.63
C ALA A 3 -0.67 -7.84 0.46
N LEU A 4 0.07 -8.28 -0.57
CA LEU A 4 0.25 -7.52 -1.81
C LEU A 4 -0.95 -7.71 -2.76
N SER A 5 -1.25 -6.66 -3.49
CA SER A 5 -2.15 -6.65 -4.63
C SER A 5 -1.55 -7.35 -5.85
N SER A 6 -2.41 -7.83 -6.74
CA SER A 6 -2.03 -8.41 -8.03
C SER A 6 -2.89 -7.88 -9.16
N ALA A 7 -2.35 -7.94 -10.39
CA ALA A 7 -3.09 -7.61 -11.60
C ALA A 7 -2.79 -8.67 -12.67
N ASP A 8 -3.84 -9.28 -13.22
CA ASP A 8 -3.76 -10.13 -14.39
C ASP A 8 -3.84 -9.25 -15.65
N HIS A 9 -2.70 -9.14 -16.34
CA HIS A 9 -2.54 -8.34 -17.55
C HIS A 9 -2.81 -9.14 -18.84
N SER A 10 -3.24 -10.40 -18.75
CA SER A 10 -3.58 -11.22 -19.94
C SER A 10 -4.94 -10.88 -20.55
N VAL A 11 -5.78 -10.11 -19.84
CA VAL A 11 -7.13 -9.68 -20.25
C VAL A 11 -7.28 -8.16 -20.27
N SER A 12 -8.29 -7.66 -20.98
CA SER A 12 -8.59 -6.22 -21.10
C SER A 12 -10.06 -5.91 -20.76
N PRO A 13 -10.35 -5.10 -19.72
CA PRO A 13 -9.39 -4.47 -18.81
C PRO A 13 -8.72 -5.49 -17.86
N PRO A 14 -7.54 -5.17 -17.29
CA PRO A 14 -6.85 -6.06 -16.35
C PRO A 14 -7.72 -6.41 -15.14
N VAL A 15 -7.68 -7.67 -14.71
CA VAL A 15 -8.35 -8.09 -13.46
C VAL A 15 -7.42 -7.80 -12.28
N VAL A 16 -7.86 -6.92 -11.37
CA VAL A 16 -7.07 -6.50 -10.20
C VAL A 16 -7.64 -7.14 -8.93
N SER A 17 -6.77 -7.73 -8.12
CA SER A 17 -7.11 -8.26 -6.79
C SER A 17 -6.46 -7.40 -5.72
N ILE A 18 -7.29 -6.81 -4.85
CA ILE A 18 -6.85 -6.04 -3.67
C ILE A 18 -7.24 -6.83 -2.42
N PRO A 19 -6.28 -7.20 -1.55
CA PRO A 19 -6.58 -7.89 -0.30
C PRO A 19 -7.48 -7.08 0.62
N ARG A 20 -8.22 -7.75 1.51
CA ARG A 20 -9.04 -7.08 2.53
C ARG A 20 -8.19 -6.23 3.48
N ASP A 21 -7.07 -6.80 3.93
CA ASP A 21 -6.06 -6.11 4.72
C ASP A 21 -5.01 -5.52 3.79
N TYR A 22 -5.32 -4.34 3.25
CA TYR A 22 -4.48 -3.64 2.30
C TYR A 22 -3.78 -2.44 2.93
N ASN A 23 -2.47 -2.33 2.68
CA ASN A 23 -1.69 -1.15 3.01
C ASN A 23 -0.97 -0.67 1.73
N ALA A 24 -1.38 0.48 1.22
CA ALA A 24 -0.86 1.02 -0.03
C ALA A 24 0.65 1.33 0.01
N ALA A 25 1.16 1.81 1.15
CA ALA A 25 2.58 2.10 1.30
C ALA A 25 3.40 0.80 1.32
N HIS A 26 2.91 -0.23 2.01
CA HIS A 26 3.53 -1.55 2.01
C HIS A 26 3.53 -2.14 0.60
N ASP A 27 2.38 -2.19 -0.07
CA ASP A 27 2.25 -2.76 -1.42
C ASP A 27 3.22 -2.09 -2.42
N SER A 28 3.23 -0.75 -2.42
CA SER A 28 4.03 0.03 -3.35
C SER A 28 5.52 -0.19 -3.16
N ILE A 29 6.01 -0.24 -1.92
CA ILE A 29 7.44 -0.38 -1.62
C ILE A 29 7.86 -1.84 -1.79
N GLU A 30 7.17 -2.77 -1.14
CA GLU A 30 7.55 -4.17 -1.04
C GLU A 30 7.60 -4.84 -2.42
N ARG A 31 6.60 -4.61 -3.28
CA ARG A 31 6.59 -5.21 -4.63
C ARG A 31 7.76 -4.75 -5.50
N ASN A 32 8.32 -3.57 -5.22
CA ASN A 32 9.49 -3.08 -5.94
C ASN A 32 10.79 -3.67 -5.38
N LEU A 33 10.88 -3.84 -4.06
CA LEU A 33 12.03 -4.48 -3.41
C LEU A 33 12.12 -5.97 -3.80
N ILE A 34 11.03 -6.72 -3.71
CA ILE A 34 10.94 -8.13 -4.16
C ILE A 34 11.30 -8.24 -5.65
N GLY A 35 10.89 -7.25 -6.46
CA GLY A 35 11.24 -7.17 -7.88
C GLY A 35 12.69 -6.79 -8.17
N GLY A 36 13.57 -6.72 -7.17
CA GLY A 36 15.00 -6.41 -7.34
C GLY A 36 15.28 -4.95 -7.70
N ARG A 37 14.34 -4.03 -7.45
CA ARG A 37 14.46 -2.62 -7.86
C ARG A 37 14.96 -1.71 -6.74
N ALA A 38 15.66 -2.25 -5.74
CA ALA A 38 16.14 -1.49 -4.59
C ALA A 38 16.96 -0.25 -5.00
N ASP A 39 17.81 -0.38 -6.02
CA ASP A 39 18.68 0.70 -6.52
C ASP A 39 18.01 1.62 -7.56
N LYS A 40 16.76 1.34 -7.94
CA LYS A 40 16.04 2.17 -8.91
C LYS A 40 15.55 3.45 -8.23
N VAL A 41 15.91 4.60 -8.80
CA VAL A 41 15.35 5.92 -8.41
C VAL A 41 13.84 5.94 -8.66
N VAL A 42 13.07 6.27 -7.62
CA VAL A 42 11.60 6.34 -7.64
C VAL A 42 11.06 7.72 -7.29
N TYR A 43 11.81 8.48 -6.48
CA TYR A 43 11.36 9.77 -5.98
C TYR A 43 12.42 10.84 -6.26
N HIS A 44 12.00 12.01 -6.68
CA HIS A 44 12.85 13.18 -6.89
C HIS A 44 12.20 14.39 -6.24
N ASP A 45 12.90 15.02 -5.30
CA ASP A 45 12.49 16.28 -4.68
C ASP A 45 13.61 17.33 -4.77
N THR A 46 13.44 18.45 -4.08
CA THR A 46 14.43 19.54 -4.05
C THR A 46 15.76 19.14 -3.42
N ASP A 47 15.76 18.10 -2.59
CA ASP A 47 16.94 17.63 -1.83
C ASP A 47 17.64 16.46 -2.55
N GLY A 48 16.99 15.85 -3.56
CA GLY A 48 17.63 14.96 -4.51
C GLY A 48 16.78 13.79 -4.98
N CYS A 49 17.47 12.77 -5.52
CA CYS A 49 16.90 11.51 -5.97
C CYS A 49 16.96 10.46 -4.86
N TYR A 50 15.89 9.66 -4.73
CA TYR A 50 15.84 8.54 -3.82
C TYR A 50 15.48 7.24 -4.54
N THR A 51 16.22 6.18 -4.21
CA THR A 51 15.93 4.83 -4.65
C THR A 51 14.82 4.19 -3.82
N PHE A 52 14.25 3.07 -4.29
CA PHE A 52 13.30 2.29 -3.49
C PHE A 52 13.87 1.85 -2.14
N GLY A 53 15.15 1.44 -2.09
CA GLY A 53 15.81 1.05 -0.84
C GLY A 53 15.88 2.22 0.14
N GLN A 54 16.31 3.39 -0.32
CA GLN A 54 16.39 4.60 0.51
C GLN A 54 15.01 5.07 0.97
N LEU A 55 14.01 4.98 0.09
CA LEU A 55 12.63 5.30 0.44
C LEU A 55 12.09 4.37 1.53
N ALA A 56 12.35 3.06 1.43
CA ALA A 56 11.93 2.08 2.42
C ALA A 56 12.50 2.38 3.82
N GLU A 57 13.80 2.68 3.91
CA GLU A 57 14.46 3.07 5.16
C GLU A 57 13.84 4.33 5.76
N ARG A 58 13.60 5.36 4.93
CA ARG A 58 13.02 6.63 5.35
C ARG A 58 11.60 6.46 5.89
N VAL A 59 10.75 5.74 5.15
CA VAL A 59 9.37 5.45 5.56
C VAL A 59 9.35 4.66 6.87
N ASN A 60 10.23 3.66 7.03
CA ASN A 60 10.32 2.90 8.27
C ASN A 60 10.74 3.78 9.47
N ARG A 61 11.72 4.67 9.29
CA ARG A 61 12.11 5.63 10.34
C ARG A 61 10.98 6.59 10.69
N PHE A 62 10.26 7.10 9.69
CA PHE A 62 9.13 7.99 9.90
C PHE A 62 7.98 7.29 10.64
N ALA A 63 7.59 6.09 10.23
CA ALA A 63 6.56 5.30 10.89
C ALA A 63 6.90 5.06 12.38
N ASN A 64 8.15 4.69 12.69
CA ASN A 64 8.61 4.53 14.07
C ASN A 64 8.55 5.85 14.87
N ALA A 65 8.82 7.00 14.24
CA ALA A 65 8.68 8.30 14.88
C ALA A 65 7.21 8.63 15.22
N LEU A 66 6.28 8.34 14.31
CA LEU A 66 4.84 8.52 14.56
C LEU A 66 4.36 7.65 15.74
N VAL A 67 4.77 6.38 15.76
CA VAL A 67 4.45 5.46 16.87
C VAL A 67 4.98 5.99 18.21
N ARG A 68 6.20 6.55 18.23
CA ARG A 68 6.79 7.15 19.44
C ARG A 68 6.07 8.41 19.90
N LEU A 69 5.38 9.12 19.01
CA LEU A 69 4.52 10.25 19.34
C LEU A 69 3.12 9.81 19.82
N GLY A 70 2.85 8.50 19.89
CA GLY A 70 1.57 7.95 20.30
C GLY A 70 0.50 7.98 19.22
N LEU A 71 0.84 8.35 17.98
CA LEU A 71 -0.10 8.36 16.86
C LEU A 71 -0.52 6.93 16.53
N GLN A 72 -1.82 6.74 16.38
CA GLN A 72 -2.45 5.49 15.98
C GLN A 72 -3.14 5.68 14.63
N SER A 73 -3.23 4.62 13.84
CA SER A 73 -4.06 4.63 12.64
C SER A 73 -5.53 4.82 13.03
N GLU A 74 -6.21 5.77 12.38
CA GLU A 74 -7.62 6.10 12.62
C GLU A 74 -8.58 4.90 12.49
N PHE A 75 -8.21 3.91 11.66
CA PHE A 75 -8.98 2.71 11.40
C PHE A 75 -8.63 1.51 12.29
N ALA A 76 -7.65 1.61 13.20
CA ALA A 76 -7.35 0.53 14.14
C ALA A 76 -8.48 0.30 15.16
N SER A 77 -9.35 1.30 15.35
CA SER A 77 -10.46 1.30 16.32
C SER A 77 -11.86 1.28 15.68
N HIS A 78 -11.99 1.42 14.37
CA HIS A 78 -13.28 1.40 13.66
C HIS A 78 -13.35 0.24 12.68
N ARG A 79 -14.02 -0.84 13.08
CA ARG A 79 -14.41 -1.94 12.19
C ARG A 79 -15.44 -1.38 11.21
N PHE A 80 -15.07 -1.24 9.95
CA PHE A 80 -16.06 -1.01 8.88
C PHE A 80 -16.88 -2.29 8.73
N GLU A 81 -18.11 -2.26 9.26
CA GLU A 81 -19.14 -3.23 8.89
C GLU A 81 -19.34 -3.17 7.37
N PRO A 82 -19.36 -4.31 6.67
CA PRO A 82 -19.60 -4.31 5.23
C PRO A 82 -21.00 -3.73 4.96
N CYS A 83 -21.05 -2.66 4.17
CA CYS A 83 -22.29 -2.15 3.63
C CYS A 83 -22.87 -3.25 2.71
N ALA A 84 -23.93 -3.92 3.17
CA ALA A 84 -24.70 -4.82 2.32
C ALA A 84 -25.33 -3.96 1.21
N ILE A 85 -24.76 -4.03 0.01
CA ILE A 85 -25.44 -3.63 -1.21
C ILE A 85 -26.66 -4.55 -1.34
N ALA A 86 -27.82 -4.04 -0.93
CA ALA A 86 -29.08 -4.72 -1.14
C ALA A 86 -29.26 -4.93 -2.64
N GLU A 87 -29.45 -6.20 -3.05
CA GLU A 87 -29.80 -6.53 -4.42
C GLU A 87 -31.09 -5.78 -4.78
N VAL A 88 -31.00 -4.85 -5.73
CA VAL A 88 -32.17 -4.29 -6.40
C VAL A 88 -32.74 -5.42 -7.26
N GLY A 89 -33.76 -6.10 -6.75
CA GLY A 89 -34.53 -7.06 -7.53
C GLY A 89 -35.25 -6.33 -8.65
N ASP A 90 -34.92 -6.69 -9.90
CA ASP A 90 -35.73 -6.36 -11.07
C ASP A 90 -37.10 -7.04 -10.91
N GLY A 91 -38.14 -6.22 -10.77
CA GLY A 91 -39.54 -6.62 -10.83
C GLY A 91 -40.23 -5.93 -11.99
#